data_AF-W4FYE7-F1
#
_entry.id   AF-W4FYE7-F1
#
_cell.length_a   1.000
_cell.length_b   1.000
_cell.length_c   1.000
_cell.angle_alpha   90.00
_cell.angle_beta   90.00
_cell.angle_gamma   90.00
#
_symmetry.space_group_name_H-M   'P 1'
#
loop_
_entity.id
_entity.type
_entity.pdbx_description
1 polymer ?
#
loop_
_entity_poly.entity_id
_entity_poly.type
_entity_poly.pdbx_seq_one_letter_code
_entity_poly.pdbx_strand_id
1 'polypeptide(L)'
;MALKMIANVTYGYTAASFSGRMPCAQVADAIVQCGRTTLEAAVKTVETHPTWHAKVVYGDTDSLFVQLRGRTLEQALRLGHEIAHVVTTLNPKPVCLKFEKVYMGSFLVSKKRYVGLKFEHLGDKGHLDAKGIETIRRDSCGVVQHPMRHWLRLVFFTRDLSACKKYLQKYWTHMHDGRIPLTHYIFAKEVRLGTYAGQGPPGVLVAKKAMAKDPRAEPRYAERVAYVVVRGPPGARLMDLVVAPDELVASQKQYSINVDYYVSKQMLPSFERLAILMGVDVRKWYNALPRKAERAAVAPSLTRIDAYYSSQHCRVCDTRSFHRGSICADCRAHPQRTAMAVESQVVQLDAELQALRRVCVQCMGSSWGGSWDSPMAMVCRNFSCAVWNQWLPTAVATETWKTKVKVESSVCKND
;
A
#
# COMPACT_ATOMS: atom_id res chain seq x y z
N MET A 1 -23.28 -16.66 -1.99
CA MET A 1 -23.00 -15.77 -0.84
C MET A 1 -24.27 -15.23 -0.20
N ALA A 2 -25.28 -14.79 -0.97
CA ALA A 2 -26.55 -14.26 -0.45
C ALA A 2 -27.30 -15.23 0.49
N LEU A 3 -27.46 -16.51 0.12
CA LEU A 3 -28.13 -17.52 0.96
C LEU A 3 -27.48 -17.70 2.34
N LYS A 4 -26.13 -17.70 2.40
CA LYS A 4 -25.39 -17.74 3.67
C LYS A 4 -25.69 -16.51 4.52
N MET A 5 -25.77 -15.34 3.90
CA MET A 5 -26.12 -14.11 4.61
C MET A 5 -27.53 -14.16 5.16
N ILE A 6 -28.51 -14.68 4.41
CA ILE A 6 -29.88 -14.88 4.89
C ILE A 6 -29.89 -15.77 6.13
N ALA A 7 -29.25 -16.94 6.08
CA ALA A 7 -29.18 -17.84 7.23
C ALA A 7 -28.54 -17.19 8.47
N ASN A 8 -27.44 -16.45 8.29
CA ASN A 8 -26.76 -15.75 9.38
C ASN A 8 -27.62 -14.60 9.96
N VAL A 9 -28.36 -13.88 9.12
CA VAL A 9 -29.27 -12.82 9.55
C VAL A 9 -30.47 -13.40 10.30
N THR A 10 -30.98 -14.57 9.91
CA THR A 10 -32.04 -15.27 10.65
C THR A 10 -31.63 -15.56 12.10
N TYR A 11 -30.40 -16.06 12.31
CA TYR A 11 -29.84 -16.18 13.66
C TYR A 11 -29.71 -14.81 14.33
N GLY A 12 -29.08 -13.82 13.67
CA GLY A 12 -28.86 -12.48 14.24
C GLY A 12 -30.15 -11.75 14.64
N TYR A 13 -31.27 -12.05 13.96
CA TYR A 13 -32.58 -11.49 14.29
C TYR A 13 -33.06 -11.88 15.70
N THR A 14 -32.69 -13.06 16.18
CA THR A 14 -33.05 -13.51 17.55
C THR A 14 -32.44 -12.61 18.63
N ALA A 15 -31.28 -11.98 18.37
CA ALA A 15 -30.61 -11.07 19.30
C ALA A 15 -30.88 -9.58 19.02
N ALA A 16 -31.78 -9.24 18.09
CA ALA A 16 -31.98 -7.86 17.62
C ALA A 16 -32.79 -6.99 18.60
N SER A 17 -32.32 -6.79 19.83
CA SER A 17 -33.10 -6.12 20.89
C SER A 17 -33.33 -4.61 20.67
N PHE A 18 -32.49 -3.93 19.85
CA PHE A 18 -32.61 -2.48 19.63
C PHE A 18 -33.65 -2.11 18.56
N SER A 19 -33.79 -2.91 17.50
CA SER A 19 -34.64 -2.59 16.34
C SER A 19 -35.45 -3.77 15.83
N GLY A 20 -35.33 -4.94 16.45
CA GLY A 20 -36.05 -6.15 16.06
C GLY A 20 -37.49 -6.13 16.58
N ARG A 21 -38.40 -6.76 15.84
CA ARG A 21 -39.82 -6.81 16.20
C ARG A 21 -40.17 -7.97 17.14
N MET A 22 -39.31 -8.99 17.22
CA MET A 22 -39.51 -10.18 18.05
C MET A 22 -38.15 -10.77 18.50
N PRO A 23 -37.38 -10.07 19.35
CA PRO A 23 -36.12 -10.59 19.86
C PRO A 23 -36.35 -11.68 20.92
N CYS A 24 -35.50 -12.70 20.93
CA CYS A 24 -35.43 -13.75 21.95
C CYS A 24 -33.96 -14.01 22.30
N ALA A 25 -33.44 -13.26 23.28
CA ALA A 25 -32.04 -13.29 23.66
C ALA A 25 -31.59 -14.68 24.16
N GLN A 26 -32.48 -15.40 24.84
CA GLN A 26 -32.19 -16.74 25.38
C GLN A 26 -31.84 -17.74 24.26
N VAL A 27 -32.52 -17.64 23.11
CA VAL A 27 -32.22 -18.49 21.94
C VAL A 27 -30.85 -18.12 21.36
N ALA A 28 -30.55 -16.82 21.25
CA ALA A 28 -29.25 -16.38 20.76
C ALA A 28 -28.10 -16.87 21.65
N ASP A 29 -28.25 -16.73 22.97
CA ASP A 29 -27.26 -17.17 23.96
C ASP A 29 -27.07 -18.69 23.92
N ALA A 30 -28.16 -19.46 23.84
CA ALA A 30 -28.09 -20.91 23.70
C ALA A 30 -27.33 -21.32 22.42
N ILE A 31 -27.58 -20.64 21.29
CA ILE A 31 -26.86 -20.92 20.03
C ILE A 31 -25.36 -20.63 20.16
N VAL A 32 -24.98 -19.48 20.74
CA VAL A 32 -23.57 -19.11 20.93
C VAL A 32 -22.87 -20.09 21.88
N GLN A 33 -23.54 -20.47 22.97
CA GLN A 33 -22.99 -21.42 23.93
C GLN A 33 -22.83 -22.81 23.32
N CYS A 34 -23.81 -23.30 22.56
CA CYS A 34 -23.70 -24.55 21.82
C CYS A 34 -22.53 -24.51 20.83
N GLY A 35 -22.37 -23.42 20.06
CA GLY A 35 -21.24 -23.26 19.14
C GLY A 35 -19.89 -23.32 19.86
N ARG A 36 -19.77 -22.65 21.01
CA ARG A 36 -18.56 -22.66 21.83
C ARG A 36 -18.24 -24.05 22.36
N THR A 37 -19.20 -24.73 22.97
CA THR A 37 -19.02 -26.08 23.51
C THR A 37 -18.61 -27.07 22.41
N THR A 38 -19.23 -27.00 21.24
CA THR A 38 -18.87 -27.83 20.08
C THR A 38 -17.44 -27.58 19.61
N LEU A 39 -17.00 -26.31 19.58
CA LEU A 39 -15.63 -25.97 19.21
C LEU A 39 -14.62 -26.48 20.25
N GLU A 40 -14.89 -26.29 21.54
CA GLU A 40 -14.05 -26.77 22.65
C GLU A 40 -13.95 -28.31 22.65
N ALA A 41 -15.05 -29.00 22.37
CA ALA A 41 -15.06 -30.46 22.21
C ALA A 41 -14.21 -30.91 21.02
N ALA A 42 -14.30 -30.23 19.87
CA ALA A 42 -13.46 -30.51 18.71
C ALA A 42 -11.96 -30.27 19.00
N VAL A 43 -11.62 -29.20 19.72
CA VAL A 43 -10.24 -28.95 20.18
C VAL A 43 -9.75 -30.11 21.03
N LYS A 44 -10.53 -30.52 22.03
CA LYS A 44 -10.17 -31.64 22.92
C LYS A 44 -9.91 -32.91 22.11
N THR A 45 -10.82 -33.29 21.21
CA THR A 45 -10.66 -34.47 20.36
C THR A 45 -9.37 -34.45 19.57
N VAL A 46 -9.03 -33.30 18.96
CA VAL A 46 -7.80 -33.15 18.16
C VAL A 46 -6.54 -33.26 19.01
N GLU A 47 -6.52 -32.63 20.19
CA GLU A 47 -5.33 -32.61 21.05
C GLU A 47 -5.13 -33.92 21.83
N THR A 48 -6.20 -34.65 22.15
CA THR A 48 -6.11 -35.93 22.88
C THR A 48 -5.88 -37.15 21.98
N HIS A 49 -5.94 -37.00 20.66
CA HIS A 49 -5.80 -38.14 19.75
C HIS A 49 -4.37 -38.71 19.79
N PRO A 50 -4.19 -40.03 20.05
CA PRO A 50 -2.88 -40.61 20.36
C PRO A 50 -1.90 -40.59 19.19
N THR A 51 -2.39 -40.63 17.94
CA THR A 51 -1.55 -40.78 16.73
C THR A 51 -1.30 -39.48 15.96
N TRP A 52 -2.16 -38.47 16.13
CA TRP A 52 -2.08 -37.25 15.33
C TRP A 52 -0.94 -36.34 15.79
N HIS A 53 -0.62 -36.37 17.09
CA HIS A 53 0.36 -35.47 17.73
C HIS A 53 0.14 -34.00 17.31
N ALA A 54 -1.12 -33.59 17.31
CA ALA A 54 -1.59 -32.32 16.82
C ALA A 54 -1.80 -31.34 17.97
N LYS A 55 -1.61 -30.04 17.70
CA LYS A 55 -1.90 -28.97 18.66
C LYS A 55 -2.76 -27.90 18.02
N VAL A 56 -3.82 -27.45 18.68
CA VAL A 56 -4.61 -26.33 18.17
C VAL A 56 -3.90 -25.03 18.52
N VAL A 57 -3.59 -24.22 17.51
CA VAL A 57 -2.83 -22.95 17.69
C VAL A 57 -3.70 -21.71 17.54
N TYR A 58 -4.85 -21.85 16.90
CA TYR A 58 -5.79 -20.75 16.72
C TYR A 58 -7.21 -21.29 16.47
N GLY A 59 -8.20 -20.53 16.91
CA GLY A 59 -9.60 -20.77 16.59
C GLY A 59 -10.36 -19.44 16.52
N ASP A 60 -11.24 -19.31 15.53
CA ASP A 60 -12.13 -18.15 15.38
C ASP A 60 -13.52 -18.67 15.07
N THR A 61 -14.38 -18.67 16.08
CA THR A 61 -15.81 -19.05 16.09
C THR A 61 -16.15 -20.45 15.53
N ASP A 62 -15.93 -20.64 14.24
CA ASP A 62 -16.32 -21.77 13.40
C ASP A 62 -15.10 -22.44 12.72
N SER A 63 -13.89 -21.97 13.01
CA SER A 63 -12.65 -22.46 12.40
C SER A 63 -11.61 -22.89 13.43
N LEU A 64 -10.84 -23.92 13.08
CA LEU A 64 -9.77 -24.51 13.89
C LEU A 64 -8.48 -24.57 13.09
N PHE A 65 -7.38 -24.12 13.69
CA PHE A 65 -6.06 -24.17 13.09
C PHE A 65 -5.23 -25.20 13.86
N VAL A 66 -5.02 -26.33 13.21
CA VAL A 66 -4.32 -27.47 13.78
C VAL A 66 -2.87 -27.48 13.28
N GLN A 67 -1.92 -27.36 14.21
CA GLN A 67 -0.49 -27.46 13.92
C GLN A 67 -0.08 -28.94 13.90
N LEU A 68 0.38 -29.39 12.74
CA LEU A 68 0.99 -30.70 12.53
C LEU A 68 2.49 -30.53 12.29
N ARG A 69 3.30 -30.75 13.33
CA ARG A 69 4.76 -30.52 13.25
C ARG A 69 5.45 -31.59 12.41
N GLY A 70 6.34 -31.18 11.52
CA GLY A 70 7.18 -32.08 10.71
C GLY A 70 6.44 -32.89 9.64
N ARG A 71 5.16 -32.59 9.35
CA ARG A 71 4.38 -33.29 8.32
C ARG A 71 4.54 -32.64 6.95
N THR A 72 4.53 -33.46 5.90
CA THR A 72 4.49 -32.98 4.52
C THR A 72 3.10 -32.45 4.17
N LEU A 73 2.98 -31.71 3.06
CA LEU A 73 1.69 -31.21 2.58
C LEU A 73 0.68 -32.36 2.37
N GLU A 74 1.12 -33.47 1.77
CA GLU A 74 0.30 -34.65 1.54
C GLU A 74 -0.22 -35.27 2.84
N GLN A 75 0.68 -35.47 3.81
CA GLN A 75 0.31 -35.98 5.11
C GLN A 75 -0.66 -35.04 5.83
N ALA A 76 -0.45 -33.72 5.74
CA ALA A 76 -1.31 -32.72 6.34
C ALA A 76 -2.71 -32.69 5.69
N LEU A 77 -2.81 -32.83 4.37
CA LEU A 77 -4.09 -32.94 3.66
C LEU A 77 -4.86 -34.18 4.11
N ARG A 78 -4.19 -35.34 4.13
CA ARG A 78 -4.79 -36.61 4.57
C ARG A 78 -5.30 -36.53 6.00
N LEU A 79 -4.45 -36.08 6.93
CA LEU A 79 -4.81 -35.92 8.34
C LEU A 79 -5.91 -34.86 8.54
N GLY A 80 -5.90 -33.78 7.75
CA GLY A 80 -6.95 -32.77 7.79
C GLY A 80 -8.33 -33.34 7.44
N HIS A 81 -8.41 -34.20 6.42
CA HIS A 81 -9.64 -34.91 6.08
C HIS A 81 -10.07 -35.91 7.15
N GLU A 82 -9.13 -36.65 7.73
CA GLU A 82 -9.38 -37.60 8.82
C GLU A 82 -9.94 -36.88 10.06
N ILE A 83 -9.30 -35.79 10.50
CA ILE A 83 -9.75 -34.95 11.61
C ILE A 83 -11.17 -34.44 11.34
N ALA A 84 -11.42 -33.90 10.14
CA ALA A 84 -12.74 -33.39 9.77
C ALA A 84 -13.82 -34.48 9.81
N HIS A 85 -13.49 -35.69 9.36
CA HIS A 85 -14.40 -36.84 9.39
C HIS A 85 -14.72 -37.26 10.83
N VAL A 86 -13.69 -37.49 11.66
CA VAL A 86 -13.85 -37.93 13.06
C VAL A 86 -14.62 -36.88 13.88
N VAL A 87 -14.30 -35.60 13.75
CA VAL A 87 -15.05 -34.56 14.47
C VAL A 87 -16.50 -34.50 13.99
N THR A 88 -16.76 -34.69 12.70
CA THR A 88 -18.14 -34.72 12.16
C THR A 88 -18.94 -35.89 12.71
N THR A 89 -18.38 -37.09 12.81
CA THR A 89 -19.10 -38.27 13.31
C THR A 89 -19.43 -38.18 14.80
N LEU A 90 -18.65 -37.43 15.57
CA LEU A 90 -18.91 -37.15 16.99
C LEU A 90 -20.01 -36.11 17.24
N ASN A 91 -20.53 -35.46 16.19
CA ASN A 91 -21.54 -34.41 16.31
C ASN A 91 -22.88 -34.84 15.72
N PRO A 92 -24.01 -34.33 16.25
CA PRO A 92 -25.34 -34.64 15.71
C PRO A 92 -25.53 -34.03 14.32
N LYS A 93 -26.26 -34.73 13.44
CA LYS A 93 -26.69 -34.14 12.16
C LYS A 93 -27.57 -32.91 12.45
N PRO A 94 -27.41 -31.79 11.72
CA PRO A 94 -26.63 -31.58 10.49
C PRO A 94 -25.23 -30.99 10.69
N VAL A 95 -24.67 -30.99 11.91
CA VAL A 95 -23.36 -30.40 12.20
C VAL A 95 -22.26 -31.17 11.46
N CYS A 96 -21.46 -30.46 10.69
CA CYS A 96 -20.40 -31.05 9.87
C CYS A 96 -19.17 -30.14 9.87
N LEU A 97 -18.01 -30.71 10.18
CA LEU A 97 -16.72 -30.04 10.05
C LEU A 97 -16.15 -30.34 8.66
N LYS A 98 -15.93 -29.28 7.88
CA LYS A 98 -15.36 -29.41 6.54
C LYS A 98 -13.88 -29.02 6.56
N PHE A 99 -13.03 -29.91 6.05
CA PHE A 99 -11.65 -29.55 5.73
C PHE A 99 -11.62 -28.57 4.55
N GLU A 100 -10.96 -27.42 4.71
CA GLU A 100 -10.89 -26.38 3.67
C GLU A 100 -9.51 -26.31 3.00
N LYS A 101 -8.42 -26.24 3.79
CA LYS A 101 -7.07 -25.94 3.27
C LYS A 101 -5.97 -26.24 4.29
N VAL A 102 -4.74 -26.39 3.79
CA VAL A 102 -3.49 -26.43 4.58
C VAL A 102 -2.73 -25.13 4.40
N TYR A 103 -2.15 -24.60 5.49
CA TYR A 103 -1.14 -23.54 5.41
C TYR A 103 0.27 -24.11 5.55
N MET A 104 1.07 -24.05 4.49
CA MET A 104 2.50 -24.37 4.57
C MET A 104 3.28 -23.12 4.99
N GLY A 105 3.33 -22.91 6.31
CA GLY A 105 3.83 -21.69 6.92
C GLY A 105 2.73 -20.63 7.03
N SER A 106 2.66 -19.99 8.19
CA SER A 106 1.74 -18.89 8.46
C SER A 106 2.27 -17.95 9.52
N PHE A 107 1.84 -16.69 9.47
CA PHE A 107 1.98 -15.70 10.53
C PHE A 107 0.63 -15.51 11.19
N LEU A 108 0.57 -15.79 12.49
CA LEU A 108 -0.59 -15.52 13.34
C LEU A 108 -0.26 -14.28 14.18
N VAL A 109 -0.67 -13.10 13.72
CA VAL A 109 -0.28 -11.82 14.35
C VAL A 109 -1.18 -11.51 15.54
N SER A 110 -2.50 -11.57 15.34
CA SER A 110 -3.50 -11.39 16.40
C SER A 110 -4.81 -12.02 15.97
N LYS A 111 -5.83 -11.96 16.85
CA LYS A 111 -7.20 -12.33 16.47
C LYS A 111 -7.61 -11.64 15.17
N LYS A 112 -8.14 -12.42 14.23
CA LYS A 112 -8.58 -12.00 12.89
C LYS A 112 -7.48 -11.35 12.02
N ARG A 113 -6.20 -11.53 12.37
CA ARG A 113 -5.05 -11.01 11.62
C ARG A 113 -4.00 -12.10 11.42
N TYR A 114 -4.04 -12.73 10.25
CA TYR A 114 -3.11 -13.77 9.88
C TYR A 114 -2.87 -13.82 8.37
N VAL A 115 -1.75 -14.43 7.99
CA VAL A 115 -1.41 -14.68 6.59
C VAL A 115 -0.66 -15.98 6.46
N GLY A 116 -0.92 -16.76 5.43
CA GLY A 116 -0.22 -18.02 5.19
C GLY A 116 -0.22 -18.39 3.71
N LEU A 117 0.67 -19.32 3.36
CA LEU A 117 0.70 -19.92 2.04
C LEU A 117 -0.30 -21.08 2.01
N LYS A 118 -1.48 -20.85 1.44
CA LYS A 118 -2.58 -21.82 1.38
C LYS A 118 -2.38 -22.82 0.24
N PHE A 119 -2.77 -24.07 0.52
CA PHE A 119 -2.84 -25.17 -0.44
C PHE A 119 -4.17 -25.89 -0.25
N GLU A 120 -4.89 -26.12 -1.34
CA GLU A 120 -6.17 -26.85 -1.33
C GLU A 120 -6.00 -28.28 -1.86
N HIS A 121 -5.05 -28.52 -2.76
CA HIS A 121 -4.80 -29.81 -3.39
C HIS A 121 -3.30 -30.11 -3.55
N LEU A 122 -2.98 -31.39 -3.75
CA LEU A 122 -1.65 -31.81 -4.19
C LEU A 122 -1.39 -31.27 -5.60
N GLY A 123 -0.27 -30.53 -5.77
CA GLY A 123 0.08 -29.87 -7.03
C GLY A 123 -0.30 -28.39 -7.11
N ASP A 124 -0.98 -27.83 -6.09
CA ASP A 124 -1.16 -26.39 -5.97
C ASP A 124 0.20 -25.69 -5.80
N LYS A 125 0.39 -24.55 -6.48
CA LYS A 125 1.62 -23.73 -6.38
C LYS A 125 1.66 -22.90 -5.10
N GLY A 126 0.58 -22.91 -4.33
CA GLY A 126 0.45 -22.17 -3.09
C GLY A 126 0.02 -20.73 -3.37
N HIS A 127 -1.04 -20.29 -2.70
CA HIS A 127 -1.53 -18.91 -2.79
C HIS A 127 -1.39 -18.21 -1.45
N LEU A 128 -1.13 -16.91 -1.43
CA LEU A 128 -1.14 -16.16 -0.18
C LEU A 128 -2.57 -15.85 0.25
N ASP A 129 -3.06 -16.48 1.32
CA ASP A 129 -4.30 -16.08 1.97
C ASP A 129 -3.99 -15.12 3.11
N ALA A 130 -4.56 -13.93 3.04
CA ALA A 130 -4.34 -12.84 3.98
C ALA A 130 -5.68 -12.44 4.60
N LYS A 131 -5.76 -12.43 5.93
CA LYS A 131 -6.95 -12.01 6.69
C LYS A 131 -6.57 -10.90 7.66
N GLY A 132 -7.31 -9.79 7.61
CA GLY A 132 -7.17 -8.63 8.50
C GLY A 132 -5.84 -7.87 8.47
N ILE A 133 -4.86 -8.33 7.68
CA ILE A 133 -3.58 -7.65 7.48
C ILE A 133 -3.70 -6.53 6.45
N GLU A 134 -2.71 -5.64 6.42
CA GLU A 134 -2.76 -4.39 5.65
C GLU A 134 -2.91 -4.61 4.15
N THR A 135 -2.52 -5.77 3.61
CA THR A 135 -2.59 -6.10 2.17
C THR A 135 -4.00 -6.17 1.58
N ILE A 136 -5.02 -6.38 2.41
CA ILE A 136 -6.43 -6.47 1.99
C ILE A 136 -7.29 -5.31 2.55
N ARG A 137 -6.71 -4.50 3.43
CA ARG A 137 -7.40 -3.42 4.14
C ARG A 137 -7.51 -2.19 3.26
N ARG A 138 -8.74 -1.82 2.90
CA ARG A 138 -9.04 -0.67 2.01
C ARG A 138 -8.74 0.70 2.62
N ASP A 139 -8.51 0.77 3.94
CA ASP A 139 -8.10 1.99 4.63
C ASP A 139 -6.58 2.22 4.60
N SER A 140 -5.81 1.22 4.16
CA SER A 140 -4.37 1.31 3.91
C SER A 140 -4.09 1.85 2.51
N CYS A 141 -2.92 2.45 2.32
CA CYS A 141 -2.46 2.98 1.03
C CYS A 141 -1.66 1.93 0.24
N GLY A 142 -1.57 2.12 -1.08
CA GLY A 142 -0.85 1.22 -1.98
C GLY A 142 0.64 1.05 -1.63
N VAL A 143 1.28 2.09 -1.07
CA VAL A 143 2.68 2.02 -0.62
C VAL A 143 2.92 1.07 0.55
N VAL A 144 1.87 0.61 1.22
CA VAL A 144 1.96 -0.49 2.20
C VAL A 144 1.50 -1.79 1.56
N GLN A 145 0.34 -1.78 0.89
CA GLN A 145 -0.30 -2.98 0.36
C GLN A 145 0.56 -3.73 -0.67
N HIS A 146 1.05 -3.02 -1.69
CA HIS A 146 1.81 -3.61 -2.79
C HIS A 146 3.14 -4.21 -2.34
N PRO A 147 4.03 -3.45 -1.63
CA PRO A 147 5.29 -4.02 -1.20
C PRO A 147 5.12 -5.09 -0.13
N MET A 148 4.11 -4.99 0.75
CA MET A 148 3.86 -6.04 1.75
C MET A 148 3.46 -7.35 1.07
N ARG A 149 2.62 -7.31 0.02
CA ARG A 149 2.24 -8.51 -0.73
C ARG A 149 3.46 -9.17 -1.39
N HIS A 150 4.35 -8.38 -1.98
CA HIS A 150 5.57 -8.91 -2.59
C HIS A 150 6.55 -9.45 -1.54
N TRP A 151 6.77 -8.70 -0.46
CA TRP A 151 7.62 -9.11 0.65
C TRP A 151 7.14 -10.42 1.28
N LEU A 152 5.84 -10.58 1.51
CA LEU A 152 5.28 -11.85 2.00
C LEU A 152 5.54 -13.01 1.04
N ARG A 153 5.46 -12.78 -0.29
CA ARG A 153 5.83 -13.82 -1.26
C ARG A 153 7.30 -14.21 -1.12
N LEU A 154 8.20 -13.25 -1.01
CA LEU A 154 9.62 -13.54 -0.78
C LEU A 154 9.80 -14.38 0.50
N VAL A 155 9.20 -13.95 1.61
CA VAL A 155 9.30 -14.66 2.89
C VAL A 155 8.82 -16.12 2.79
N PHE A 156 7.67 -16.37 2.15
CA PHE A 156 7.12 -17.73 2.07
C PHE A 156 7.82 -18.63 1.04
N PHE A 157 8.19 -18.08 -0.13
CA PHE A 157 8.75 -18.88 -1.22
C PHE A 157 10.28 -19.01 -1.17
N THR A 158 11.01 -17.94 -0.88
CA THR A 158 12.48 -17.99 -0.86
C THR A 158 13.03 -18.29 0.53
N ARG A 159 12.30 -17.89 1.59
CA ARG A 159 12.73 -18.00 3.00
C ARG A 159 14.08 -17.34 3.28
N ASP A 160 14.49 -16.38 2.42
CA ASP A 160 15.74 -15.63 2.57
C ASP A 160 15.46 -14.22 3.10
N LEU A 161 15.85 -13.98 4.35
CA LEU A 161 15.75 -12.68 5.01
C LEU A 161 16.64 -11.61 4.35
N SER A 162 17.75 -12.00 3.72
CA SER A 162 18.66 -11.08 3.03
C SER A 162 18.02 -10.52 1.76
N ALA A 163 17.38 -11.37 0.96
CA ALA A 163 16.57 -10.93 -0.18
C ALA A 163 15.42 -10.01 0.26
N CYS A 164 14.73 -10.35 1.35
CA CYS A 164 13.66 -9.52 1.91
C CYS A 164 14.15 -8.12 2.34
N LYS A 165 15.30 -8.05 3.01
CA LYS A 165 15.97 -6.79 3.40
C LYS A 165 16.33 -5.95 2.17
N LYS A 166 17.02 -6.55 1.18
CA LYS A 166 17.43 -5.88 -0.06
C LYS A 166 16.22 -5.31 -0.81
N TYR A 167 15.11 -6.05 -0.86
CA TYR A 167 13.87 -5.58 -1.47
C TYR A 167 13.31 -4.33 -0.79
N LEU A 168 13.15 -4.34 0.54
CA LEU A 168 12.60 -3.19 1.27
C LEU A 168 13.52 -1.98 1.17
N GLN A 169 14.84 -2.18 1.29
CA GLN A 169 15.83 -1.11 1.12
C GLN A 169 15.75 -0.46 -0.27
N LYS A 170 15.66 -1.28 -1.32
CA LYS A 170 15.45 -0.78 -2.69
C LYS A 170 14.12 -0.03 -2.80
N TYR A 171 13.04 -0.54 -2.23
CA TYR A 171 11.73 0.11 -2.26
C TYR A 171 11.73 1.48 -1.57
N TRP A 172 12.32 1.59 -0.38
CA TRP A 172 12.47 2.87 0.32
C TRP A 172 13.33 3.86 -0.47
N THR A 173 14.41 3.41 -1.11
CA THR A 173 15.18 4.26 -2.03
C THR A 173 14.33 4.75 -3.19
N HIS A 174 13.50 3.89 -3.79
CA HIS A 174 12.57 4.31 -4.85
C HIS A 174 11.51 5.31 -4.37
N MET A 175 11.05 5.20 -3.13
CA MET A 175 10.13 6.19 -2.54
C MET A 175 10.79 7.55 -2.40
N HIS A 176 12.00 7.60 -1.83
CA HIS A 176 12.78 8.83 -1.67
C HIS A 176 13.21 9.44 -3.00
N ASP A 177 13.49 8.62 -4.01
CA ASP A 177 13.80 9.06 -5.37
C ASP A 177 12.55 9.49 -6.17
N GLY A 178 11.36 9.45 -5.58
CA GLY A 178 10.11 9.88 -6.24
C GLY A 178 9.63 8.97 -7.38
N ARG A 179 10.11 7.72 -7.44
CA ARG A 179 9.81 6.76 -8.52
C ARG A 179 8.53 5.96 -8.29
N ILE A 180 7.90 6.10 -7.13
CA ILE A 180 6.66 5.39 -6.81
C ILE A 180 5.45 6.22 -7.31
N PRO A 181 4.50 5.60 -8.03
CA PRO A 181 3.28 6.25 -8.50
C PRO A 181 2.49 6.99 -7.42
N LEU A 182 1.92 8.15 -7.75
CA LEU A 182 1.11 8.95 -6.83
C LEU A 182 -0.09 8.15 -6.27
N THR A 183 -0.75 7.34 -7.10
CA THR A 183 -1.86 6.46 -6.69
C THR A 183 -1.55 5.61 -5.47
N HIS A 184 -0.31 5.16 -5.31
CA HIS A 184 0.05 4.32 -4.19
C HIS A 184 0.05 5.09 -2.86
N TYR A 185 0.18 6.43 -2.89
CA TYR A 185 0.15 7.28 -1.71
C TYR A 185 -1.28 7.71 -1.32
N ILE A 186 -2.27 7.53 -2.20
CA ILE A 186 -3.64 7.98 -1.97
C ILE A 186 -4.31 7.09 -0.90
N PHE A 187 -4.85 7.74 0.13
CA PHE A 187 -5.82 7.14 1.04
C PHE A 187 -7.23 7.39 0.52
N ALA A 188 -8.14 6.42 0.68
CA ALA A 188 -9.56 6.59 0.37
C ALA A 188 -10.40 6.07 1.55
N LYS A 189 -10.90 6.98 2.39
CA LYS A 189 -11.65 6.64 3.60
C LYS A 189 -13.08 7.15 3.53
N GLU A 190 -14.01 6.35 4.06
CA GLU A 190 -15.43 6.69 4.12
C GLU A 190 -15.65 7.89 5.03
N VAL A 191 -16.41 8.86 4.54
CA VAL A 191 -16.77 10.08 5.26
C VAL A 191 -18.27 10.11 5.49
N ARG A 192 -18.67 10.34 6.74
CA ARG A 192 -20.06 10.48 7.20
C ARG A 192 -20.27 11.86 7.80
N LEU A 193 -20.41 12.87 6.94
CA LEU A 193 -20.63 14.25 7.38
C LEU A 193 -21.84 14.33 8.34
N GLY A 194 -21.75 15.19 9.35
CA GLY A 194 -22.77 15.37 10.39
C GLY A 194 -22.74 14.36 11.55
N THR A 195 -22.01 13.24 11.43
CA THR A 195 -21.95 12.20 12.50
C THR A 195 -20.76 12.32 13.44
N TYR A 196 -19.76 13.14 13.09
CA TYR A 196 -18.52 13.25 13.86
C TYR A 196 -18.58 14.39 14.89
N ALA A 197 -18.12 14.11 16.10
CA ALA A 197 -17.78 15.15 17.07
C ALA A 197 -16.45 15.82 16.69
N GLY A 198 -16.38 17.15 16.78
CA GLY A 198 -15.17 17.93 16.52
C GLY A 198 -14.76 18.01 15.04
N GLN A 199 -13.44 17.94 14.77
CA GLN A 199 -12.89 18.15 13.42
C GLN A 199 -13.08 16.94 12.47
N GLY A 200 -13.36 15.75 13.01
CA GLY A 200 -13.52 14.51 12.23
C GLY A 200 -12.20 13.97 11.65
N PRO A 201 -12.25 12.86 10.88
CA PRO A 201 -11.07 12.29 10.22
C PRO A 201 -10.53 13.18 9.08
N PRO A 202 -9.29 12.95 8.58
CA PRO A 202 -8.69 13.78 7.53
C PRO A 202 -9.54 13.96 6.26
N GLY A 203 -10.31 12.92 5.87
CA GLY A 203 -11.22 13.00 4.73
C GLY A 203 -12.33 14.04 4.90
N VAL A 204 -12.77 14.33 6.13
CA VAL A 204 -13.75 15.40 6.41
C VAL A 204 -13.16 16.77 6.11
N LEU A 205 -11.88 17.00 6.44
CA LEU A 205 -11.24 18.28 6.13
C LEU A 205 -11.12 18.51 4.63
N VAL A 206 -10.74 17.48 3.88
CA VAL A 206 -10.67 17.56 2.42
C VAL A 206 -12.05 17.84 1.83
N ALA A 207 -13.08 17.14 2.31
CA ALA A 207 -14.46 17.39 1.90
C ALA A 207 -14.90 18.83 2.22
N LYS A 208 -14.66 19.33 3.45
CA LYS A 208 -15.00 20.71 3.84
C LYS A 208 -14.27 21.75 2.98
N LYS A 209 -12.99 21.53 2.67
CA LYS A 209 -12.22 22.39 1.76
C LYS A 209 -12.80 22.38 0.33
N ALA A 210 -13.26 21.22 -0.15
CA ALA A 210 -13.91 21.11 -1.45
C ALA A 210 -15.26 21.84 -1.46
N MET A 211 -16.09 21.64 -0.43
CA MET A 211 -17.38 22.31 -0.26
C MET A 211 -17.27 23.84 -0.14
N ALA A 212 -16.19 24.34 0.46
CA ALA A 212 -15.92 25.77 0.53
C ALA A 212 -15.58 26.39 -0.84
N LYS A 213 -15.01 25.60 -1.77
CA LYS A 213 -14.74 26.02 -3.16
C LYS A 213 -15.98 25.87 -4.04
N ASP A 214 -16.68 24.75 -3.90
CA ASP A 214 -17.92 24.43 -4.60
C ASP A 214 -18.91 23.78 -3.62
N PRO A 215 -20.01 24.47 -3.24
CA PRO A 215 -21.02 23.92 -2.35
C PRO A 215 -21.63 22.60 -2.83
N ARG A 216 -21.59 22.30 -4.14
CA ARG A 216 -22.12 21.05 -4.70
C ARG A 216 -21.16 19.87 -4.56
N ALA A 217 -19.92 20.10 -4.11
CA ALA A 217 -18.93 19.05 -3.87
C ALA A 217 -19.14 18.30 -2.54
N GLU A 218 -20.34 18.35 -1.97
CA GLU A 218 -20.66 17.61 -0.75
C GLU A 218 -20.63 16.09 -1.02
N PRO A 219 -19.80 15.33 -0.28
CA PRO A 219 -19.76 13.87 -0.43
C PRO A 219 -21.04 13.24 0.10
N ARG A 220 -21.48 12.18 -0.59
CA ARG A 220 -22.62 11.36 -0.14
C ARG A 220 -22.29 10.64 1.16
N TYR A 221 -23.34 10.16 1.84
CA TYR A 221 -23.16 9.39 3.08
C TYR A 221 -22.28 8.14 2.85
N ALA A 222 -21.22 8.03 3.65
CA ALA A 222 -20.20 6.99 3.55
C ALA A 222 -19.44 6.95 2.20
N GLU A 223 -19.43 8.05 1.45
CA GLU A 223 -18.58 8.19 0.28
C GLU A 223 -17.10 8.20 0.68
N ARG A 224 -16.25 7.59 -0.16
CA ARG A 224 -14.81 7.51 0.09
C ARG A 224 -14.11 8.74 -0.46
N VAL A 225 -13.65 9.60 0.44
CA VAL A 225 -12.91 10.80 0.09
C VAL A 225 -11.42 10.47 -0.01
N ALA A 226 -10.83 10.80 -1.16
CA ALA A 226 -9.43 10.58 -1.45
C ALA A 226 -8.54 11.71 -0.89
N TYR A 227 -7.39 11.35 -0.30
CA TYR A 227 -6.43 12.34 0.19
C TYR A 227 -5.00 11.80 0.25
N VAL A 228 -4.04 12.71 0.29
CA VAL A 228 -2.60 12.44 0.44
C VAL A 228 -2.00 13.31 1.54
N VAL A 229 -0.88 12.86 2.11
CA VAL A 229 -0.15 13.59 3.15
C VAL A 229 1.10 14.24 2.57
N VAL A 230 1.15 15.57 2.65
CA VAL A 230 2.23 16.40 2.12
C VAL A 230 3.21 16.82 3.21
N ARG A 231 4.39 17.27 2.79
CA ARG A 231 5.37 17.85 3.71
C ARG A 231 4.87 19.19 4.23
N GLY A 232 5.17 19.48 5.48
CA GLY A 232 4.96 20.79 6.08
C GLY A 232 5.99 21.04 7.18
N PRO A 233 5.84 22.15 7.92
CA PRO A 233 6.83 22.56 8.90
C PRO A 233 7.00 21.51 10.02
N PRO A 234 8.18 21.43 10.66
CA PRO A 234 8.40 20.55 11.79
C PRO A 234 7.33 20.79 12.87
N GLY A 235 6.74 19.71 13.40
CA GLY A 235 5.69 19.80 14.42
C GLY A 235 4.27 20.11 13.90
N ALA A 236 4.09 20.30 12.59
CA ALA A 236 2.75 20.49 12.01
C ALA A 236 1.83 19.29 12.33
N ARG A 237 0.56 19.58 12.60
CA ARG A 237 -0.44 18.53 12.83
C ARG A 237 -0.74 17.81 11.53
N LEU A 238 -0.95 16.50 11.58
CA LEU A 238 -1.28 15.69 10.41
C LEU A 238 -2.46 16.26 9.61
N MET A 239 -3.46 16.78 10.31
CA MET A 239 -4.67 17.37 9.72
C MET A 239 -4.37 18.56 8.80
N ASP A 240 -3.35 19.35 9.12
CA ASP A 240 -2.93 20.51 8.33
C ASP A 240 -2.10 20.10 7.10
N LEU A 241 -1.57 18.87 7.10
CA LEU A 241 -0.73 18.28 6.05
C LEU A 241 -1.53 17.45 5.03
N VAL A 242 -2.86 17.46 5.10
CA VAL A 242 -3.72 16.65 4.24
C VAL A 242 -4.29 17.50 3.11
N VAL A 243 -4.11 17.01 1.88
CA VAL A 243 -4.61 17.65 0.66
C VAL A 243 -5.30 16.64 -0.26
N ALA A 244 -6.18 17.14 -1.13
CA ALA A 244 -6.77 16.34 -2.21
C ALA A 244 -5.70 15.98 -3.25
N PRO A 245 -5.77 14.79 -3.90
CA PRO A 245 -4.85 14.43 -4.97
C PRO A 245 -4.83 15.46 -6.11
N ASP A 246 -6.00 15.99 -6.49
CA ASP A 246 -6.10 16.99 -7.57
C ASP A 246 -5.41 18.31 -7.21
N GLU A 247 -5.44 18.69 -5.93
CA GLU A 247 -4.77 19.90 -5.45
C GLU A 247 -3.24 19.74 -5.44
N LEU A 248 -2.74 18.55 -5.09
CA LEU A 248 -1.32 18.21 -5.21
C LEU A 248 -0.86 18.32 -6.67
N VAL A 249 -1.66 17.82 -7.61
CA VAL A 249 -1.32 17.84 -9.05
C VAL A 249 -1.46 19.24 -9.65
N ALA A 250 -2.43 20.05 -9.21
CA ALA A 250 -2.56 21.42 -9.70
C ALA A 250 -1.47 22.35 -9.14
N SER A 251 -1.03 22.10 -7.89
CA SER A 251 -0.08 22.94 -7.16
C SER A 251 1.25 22.23 -6.91
N GLN A 252 1.80 21.56 -7.93
CA GLN A 252 3.04 20.77 -7.81
C GLN A 252 4.25 21.59 -7.33
N LYS A 253 4.24 22.91 -7.57
CA LYS A 253 5.28 23.81 -7.10
C LYS A 253 5.25 24.04 -5.58
N GLN A 254 4.09 23.86 -4.96
CA GLN A 254 3.86 24.15 -3.53
C GLN A 254 3.88 22.90 -2.66
N TYR A 255 3.39 21.76 -3.16
CA TYR A 255 3.22 20.56 -2.36
C TYR A 255 4.13 19.42 -2.81
N SER A 256 4.74 18.73 -1.83
CA SER A 256 5.53 17.52 -2.04
C SER A 256 5.08 16.42 -1.08
N ILE A 257 5.17 15.16 -1.51
CA ILE A 257 4.74 14.01 -0.72
C ILE A 257 5.64 13.85 0.51
N ASN A 258 5.04 13.61 1.67
CA ASN A 258 5.78 13.34 2.91
C ASN A 258 6.20 11.87 3.00
N VAL A 259 7.25 11.49 2.26
CA VAL A 259 7.77 10.11 2.25
C VAL A 259 8.08 9.61 3.67
N ASP A 260 8.67 10.44 4.54
CA ASP A 260 9.00 10.07 5.91
C ASP A 260 7.77 9.71 6.75
N TYR A 261 6.66 10.43 6.56
CA TYR A 261 5.39 10.06 7.19
C TYR A 261 4.92 8.68 6.72
N TYR A 262 4.92 8.41 5.41
CA TYR A 262 4.49 7.11 4.89
C TYR A 262 5.39 5.97 5.38
N VAL A 263 6.71 6.16 5.37
CA VAL A 263 7.63 5.13 5.86
C VAL A 263 7.47 4.92 7.37
N SER A 264 7.56 5.98 8.17
CA SER A 264 7.60 5.87 9.63
C SER A 264 6.25 5.54 10.28
N LYS A 265 5.14 6.06 9.74
CA LYS A 265 3.80 5.92 10.33
C LYS A 265 2.96 4.85 9.67
N GLN A 266 3.21 4.51 8.40
CA GLN A 266 2.40 3.53 7.67
C GLN A 266 3.16 2.22 7.42
N MET A 267 4.35 2.29 6.79
CA MET A 267 5.09 1.09 6.44
C MET A 267 5.70 0.41 7.67
N LEU A 268 6.62 1.07 8.38
CA LEU A 268 7.38 0.43 9.47
C LEU A 268 6.48 -0.29 10.48
N PRO A 269 5.41 0.31 11.03
CA PRO A 269 4.56 -0.40 11.98
C PRO A 269 3.88 -1.64 11.39
N SER A 270 3.57 -1.62 10.10
CA SER A 270 2.90 -2.71 9.40
C SER A 270 3.83 -3.88 9.11
N PHE A 271 5.08 -3.60 8.74
CA PHE A 271 6.09 -4.64 8.54
C PHE A 271 6.66 -5.16 9.87
N GLU A 272 6.86 -4.29 10.87
CA GLU A 272 7.35 -4.66 12.21
C GLU A 272 6.43 -5.71 12.87
N ARG A 273 5.10 -5.57 12.75
CA ARG A 273 4.14 -6.57 13.28
C ARG A 273 4.37 -7.99 12.77
N LEU A 274 4.84 -8.14 11.54
CA LEU A 274 5.13 -9.45 10.93
C LEU A 274 6.58 -9.87 11.20
N ALA A 275 7.52 -8.94 11.09
CA ALA A 275 8.95 -9.21 11.21
C ALA A 275 9.38 -9.58 12.63
N ILE A 276 8.71 -9.05 13.67
CA ILE A 276 8.96 -9.44 15.06
C ILE A 276 8.76 -10.96 15.26
N LEU A 277 7.79 -11.57 14.57
CA LEU A 277 7.56 -13.02 14.64
C LEU A 277 8.71 -13.84 14.04
N MET A 278 9.57 -13.21 13.25
CA MET A 278 10.81 -13.80 12.71
C MET A 278 12.06 -13.37 13.48
N GLY A 279 11.92 -12.57 14.54
CA GLY A 279 13.06 -12.02 15.30
C GLY A 279 13.81 -10.90 14.55
N VAL A 280 13.16 -10.22 13.60
CA VAL A 280 13.79 -9.21 12.74
C VAL A 280 13.33 -7.79 13.09
N ASP A 281 14.30 -6.88 13.18
CA ASP A 281 14.05 -5.44 13.34
C ASP A 281 14.15 -4.71 11.98
N VAL A 282 12.98 -4.38 11.42
CA VAL A 282 12.84 -3.68 10.13
C VAL A 282 13.29 -2.22 10.23
N ARG A 283 13.19 -1.60 11.40
CA ARG A 283 13.62 -0.22 11.61
C ARG A 283 15.13 -0.08 11.49
N LYS A 284 15.87 -1.06 12.02
CA LYS A 284 17.33 -1.13 11.79
C LYS A 284 17.67 -1.22 10.31
N TRP A 285 16.91 -1.95 9.50
CA TRP A 285 17.14 -2.02 8.06
C TRP A 285 16.91 -0.69 7.35
N TYR A 286 15.91 0.07 7.77
CA TYR A 286 15.64 1.41 7.25
C TYR A 286 16.73 2.40 7.68
N ASN A 287 17.10 2.41 8.95
CA ASN A 287 18.13 3.31 9.49
C ASN A 287 19.52 3.06 8.92
N ALA A 288 19.79 1.84 8.46
CA ALA A 288 21.04 1.48 7.78
C ALA A 288 21.13 1.99 6.34
N LEU A 289 20.06 2.57 5.77
CA LEU A 289 20.14 3.20 4.46
C LEU A 289 21.04 4.43 4.53
N PRO A 290 21.88 4.66 3.50
CA PRO A 290 22.61 5.92 3.40
C PRO A 290 21.58 7.05 3.33
N ARG A 291 21.62 7.97 4.29
CA ARG A 291 20.82 9.19 4.23
C ARG A 291 21.33 10.00 3.04
N LYS A 292 20.66 9.91 1.90
CA LYS A 292 20.87 10.89 0.83
C LYS A 292 20.51 12.24 1.43
N ALA A 293 21.45 13.19 1.41
CA ALA A 293 21.09 14.59 1.61
C ALA A 293 19.97 14.88 0.62
N GLU A 294 18.81 15.30 1.12
CA GLU A 294 17.64 15.50 0.27
C GLU A 294 18.04 16.32 -0.95
N ARG A 295 17.78 15.80 -2.15
CA ARG A 295 17.87 16.62 -3.34
C ARG A 295 16.85 17.72 -3.15
N ALA A 296 17.31 18.93 -2.83
CA ALA A 296 16.44 20.09 -2.83
C ALA A 296 15.73 20.13 -4.18
N ALA A 297 14.43 19.83 -4.18
CA ALA A 297 13.61 20.01 -5.35
C ALA A 297 13.46 21.52 -5.50
N VAL A 298 14.37 22.12 -6.26
CA VAL A 298 14.34 23.55 -6.57
C VAL A 298 13.16 23.79 -7.51
N ALA A 299 11.98 23.98 -6.92
CA ALA A 299 10.91 24.73 -7.55
C ALA A 299 11.18 26.21 -7.29
N PRO A 300 11.05 27.09 -8.30
CA PRO A 300 11.26 28.53 -8.13
C PRO A 300 10.03 29.12 -7.44
N SER A 301 9.87 28.88 -6.14
CA SER A 301 9.05 29.74 -5.29
C SER A 301 9.98 30.43 -4.30
N LEU A 302 9.99 31.76 -4.33
CA LEU A 302 10.85 32.65 -3.52
C LEU A 302 10.60 32.53 -2.00
N THR A 303 9.71 31.64 -1.59
CA THR A 303 9.21 31.47 -0.21
C THR A 303 9.84 30.29 0.54
N ARG A 304 10.68 29.46 -0.10
CA ARG A 304 11.31 28.30 0.55
C ARG A 304 12.81 28.48 0.72
N ILE A 305 13.31 28.14 1.92
CA ILE A 305 14.75 28.10 2.23
C ILE A 305 15.49 27.16 1.26
N ASP A 306 14.85 26.07 0.84
CA ASP A 306 15.37 25.09 -0.12
C ASP A 306 15.68 25.69 -1.50
N ALA A 307 15.01 26.79 -1.88
CA ALA A 307 15.28 27.51 -3.12
C ALA A 307 16.63 28.26 -3.09
N TYR A 308 17.17 28.50 -1.88
CA TYR A 308 18.47 29.14 -1.66
C TYR A 308 19.62 28.12 -1.56
N TYR A 309 19.32 26.82 -1.49
CA TYR A 309 20.34 25.76 -1.46
C TYR A 309 20.46 25.06 -2.84
N SER A 310 21.58 25.29 -3.52
CA SER A 310 21.93 24.51 -4.72
C SER A 310 22.40 23.10 -4.31
N SER A 311 21.88 22.07 -4.98
CA SER A 311 22.37 20.69 -4.82
C SER A 311 23.90 20.63 -5.01
N GLN A 312 24.60 20.10 -4.01
CA GLN A 312 26.06 19.88 -4.05
C GLN A 312 26.45 18.63 -4.86
N HIS A 313 25.60 18.10 -5.74
CA HIS A 313 25.90 16.88 -6.51
C HIS A 313 25.88 17.18 -8.01
N CYS A 314 26.89 16.66 -8.72
CA CYS A 314 26.97 16.72 -10.17
C CYS A 314 25.82 15.94 -10.80
N ARG A 315 25.14 16.49 -11.80
CA ARG A 315 24.01 15.80 -12.44
C ARG A 315 24.39 14.64 -13.35
N VAL A 316 25.62 14.61 -13.84
CA VAL A 316 26.08 13.59 -14.80
C VAL A 316 26.63 12.38 -14.06
N CYS A 317 27.47 12.59 -13.04
CA CYS A 317 28.15 11.52 -12.31
C CYS A 317 27.64 11.32 -10.87
N ASP A 318 26.72 12.15 -10.38
CA ASP A 318 26.17 12.14 -9.00
C ASP A 318 27.23 12.33 -7.90
N THR A 319 28.49 12.65 -8.27
CA THR A 319 29.56 12.94 -7.30
C THR A 319 29.30 14.28 -6.61
N ARG A 320 29.57 14.34 -5.31
CA ARG A 320 29.47 15.56 -4.53
C ARG A 320 30.52 16.59 -5.02
N SER A 321 30.06 17.75 -5.45
CA SER A 321 30.85 18.88 -5.93
C SER A 321 30.55 20.11 -5.09
N PHE A 322 31.60 20.83 -4.69
CA PHE A 322 31.51 22.07 -3.91
C PHE A 322 31.41 23.33 -4.78
N HIS A 323 31.41 23.18 -6.11
CA HIS A 323 31.28 24.31 -7.02
C HIS A 323 29.85 24.85 -7.06
N ARG A 324 29.71 26.18 -7.23
CA ARG A 324 28.44 26.84 -7.58
C ARG A 324 28.07 26.48 -9.03
N GLY A 325 27.66 25.24 -9.25
CA GLY A 325 27.33 24.70 -10.57
C GLY A 325 26.69 23.32 -10.44
N SER A 326 25.86 22.95 -11.41
CA SER A 326 25.16 21.66 -11.48
C SER A 326 26.02 20.50 -11.99
N ILE A 327 27.21 20.79 -12.52
CA ILE A 327 28.15 19.85 -13.12
C ILE A 327 29.50 20.01 -12.38
N CYS A 328 30.16 18.90 -12.01
CA CYS A 328 31.48 18.95 -11.37
C CYS A 328 32.59 19.34 -12.35
N ALA A 329 33.75 19.71 -11.81
CA ALA A 329 34.93 20.07 -12.61
C ALA A 329 35.33 18.94 -13.59
N ASP A 330 35.31 17.68 -13.17
CA ASP A 330 35.67 16.53 -14.02
C ASP A 330 34.73 16.36 -15.23
N CYS A 331 33.44 16.54 -15.01
CA CYS A 331 32.44 16.50 -16.08
C CYS A 331 32.53 17.74 -16.98
N ARG A 332 32.93 18.89 -16.44
CA ARG A 332 33.17 20.11 -17.24
C ARG A 332 34.43 19.98 -18.10
N ALA A 333 35.45 19.28 -17.62
CA ALA A 333 36.68 18.98 -18.38
C ALA A 333 36.44 18.09 -19.61
N HIS A 334 35.31 17.36 -19.66
CA HIS A 334 34.92 16.50 -20.77
C HIS A 334 33.58 16.94 -21.39
N PRO A 335 33.55 18.11 -22.07
CA PRO A 335 32.29 18.73 -22.52
C PRO A 335 31.50 17.86 -23.49
N GLN A 336 32.16 17.16 -24.41
CA GLN A 336 31.49 16.29 -25.38
C GLN A 336 30.78 15.11 -24.70
N ARG A 337 31.44 14.43 -23.75
CA ARG A 337 30.87 13.31 -23.00
C ARG A 337 29.69 13.76 -22.12
N THR A 338 29.83 14.92 -21.50
CA THR A 338 28.79 15.52 -20.66
C THR A 338 27.58 15.96 -21.48
N ALA A 339 27.80 16.63 -22.61
CA ALA A 339 26.74 17.02 -23.53
C ALA A 339 25.97 15.78 -24.03
N MET A 340 26.68 14.75 -24.48
CA MET A 340 26.06 13.49 -24.93
C MET A 340 25.25 12.82 -23.83
N ALA A 341 25.75 12.78 -22.58
CA ALA A 341 25.04 12.17 -21.47
C ALA A 341 23.74 12.92 -21.12
N VAL A 342 23.79 14.26 -21.10
CA VAL A 342 22.63 15.12 -20.83
C VAL A 342 21.61 15.03 -21.98
N GLU A 343 22.06 15.14 -23.23
CA GLU A 343 21.19 15.01 -24.40
C GLU A 343 20.54 13.64 -24.49
N SER A 344 21.30 12.56 -24.26
CA SER A 344 20.77 11.20 -24.23
C SER A 344 19.65 11.07 -23.19
N GLN A 345 19.83 11.65 -22.00
CA GLN A 345 18.82 11.62 -20.95
C GLN A 345 17.57 12.44 -21.30
N VAL A 346 17.73 13.60 -21.94
CA VAL A 346 16.60 14.40 -22.44
C VAL A 346 15.84 13.64 -23.53
N VAL A 347 16.54 13.03 -24.48
CA VAL A 347 15.93 12.24 -25.56
C VAL A 347 15.17 11.03 -25.01
N GLN A 348 15.73 10.33 -24.03
CA GLN A 348 15.05 9.20 -23.36
C GLN A 348 13.76 9.65 -22.68
N LEU A 349 13.82 10.72 -21.87
CA LEU A 349 12.65 11.26 -21.18
C LEU A 349 11.57 11.78 -22.14
N ASP A 350 11.97 12.41 -23.25
CA ASP A 350 11.04 12.87 -24.28
C ASP A 350 10.38 11.70 -25.01
N ALA A 351 11.15 10.65 -25.37
CA ALA A 351 10.63 9.44 -25.98
C ALA A 351 9.63 8.71 -25.07
N GLU A 352 9.93 8.57 -23.78
CA GLU A 352 9.00 8.02 -22.78
C GLU A 352 7.71 8.85 -22.70
N LEU A 353 7.83 10.17 -22.61
CA LEU A 353 6.69 11.08 -22.53
C LEU A 353 5.82 11.00 -23.80
N GLN A 354 6.43 10.92 -24.98
CA GLN A 354 5.73 10.74 -26.25
C GLN A 354 5.01 9.39 -26.32
N ALA A 355 5.63 8.30 -25.85
CA ALA A 355 5.01 6.99 -25.80
C ALA A 355 3.76 7.00 -24.90
N LEU A 356 3.85 7.58 -23.70
CA LEU A 356 2.70 7.76 -22.81
C LEU A 356 1.61 8.62 -23.44
N ARG A 357 2.00 9.71 -24.14
CA ARG A 357 1.06 10.58 -24.85
C ARG A 357 0.28 9.83 -25.93
N ARG A 358 0.92 8.95 -26.71
CA ARG A 358 0.23 8.13 -27.73
C ARG A 358 -0.86 7.25 -27.11
N VAL A 359 -0.59 6.63 -25.97
CA VAL A 359 -1.59 5.83 -25.24
C VAL A 359 -2.76 6.70 -24.78
N CYS A 360 -2.49 7.88 -24.24
CA CYS A 360 -3.54 8.81 -23.84
C CYS A 360 -4.40 9.28 -25.03
N VAL A 361 -3.78 9.58 -26.18
CA VAL A 361 -4.50 9.97 -27.40
C VAL A 361 -5.40 8.84 -27.90
N GLN A 362 -4.89 7.60 -27.92
CA GLN A 362 -5.68 6.43 -28.28
C GLN A 362 -6.86 6.20 -27.32
N CYS A 363 -6.65 6.43 -26.02
CA CYS A 363 -7.68 6.28 -25.00
C CYS A 363 -8.78 7.34 -25.07
N MET A 364 -8.44 8.60 -25.37
CA MET A 364 -9.40 9.71 -25.42
C MET A 364 -10.22 9.74 -26.71
N GLY A 365 -9.76 9.03 -27.76
CA GLY A 365 -10.32 9.15 -29.10
C GLY A 365 -9.96 10.50 -29.73
N SER A 366 -9.99 10.56 -31.06
CA SER A 366 -9.68 11.76 -31.85
C SER A 366 -10.70 12.90 -31.74
N SER A 367 -11.76 12.75 -30.93
CA SER A 367 -12.95 13.60 -30.94
C SER A 367 -12.98 14.73 -29.89
N TRP A 368 -11.97 14.83 -29.01
CA TRP A 368 -11.85 15.97 -28.09
C TRP A 368 -10.54 16.72 -28.38
N GLY A 369 -10.63 17.73 -29.23
CA GLY A 369 -9.53 18.62 -29.59
C GLY A 369 -8.95 19.35 -28.38
N GLY A 370 -7.73 18.96 -28.00
CA GLY A 370 -6.77 19.88 -27.39
C GLY A 370 -5.79 20.28 -28.48
N SER A 371 -5.60 21.58 -28.72
CA SER A 371 -4.61 22.04 -29.69
C SER A 371 -3.22 21.53 -29.32
N TRP A 372 -2.46 21.15 -30.35
CA TRP A 372 -1.18 20.45 -30.23
C TRP A 372 0.00 21.37 -29.87
N ASP A 373 -0.26 22.66 -29.63
CA ASP A 373 0.78 23.70 -29.54
C ASP A 373 1.29 23.98 -28.13
N SER A 374 0.74 23.32 -27.10
CA SER A 374 1.28 23.38 -25.75
C SER A 374 1.82 22.02 -25.30
N PRO A 375 3.13 21.91 -24.99
CA PRO A 375 3.71 20.72 -24.35
C PRO A 375 3.07 20.33 -23.01
N MET A 376 2.14 21.13 -22.47
CA MET A 376 1.58 20.98 -21.11
C MET A 376 0.09 20.63 -21.00
N ALA A 377 -0.73 20.58 -22.06
CA ALA A 377 -2.18 20.45 -21.88
C ALA A 377 -2.72 19.03 -22.14
N MET A 378 -2.28 18.03 -21.37
CA MET A 378 -3.06 16.79 -21.21
C MET A 378 -4.26 17.10 -20.28
N VAL A 379 -5.48 17.08 -20.82
CA VAL A 379 -6.70 17.50 -20.09
C VAL A 379 -7.31 16.39 -19.22
N CYS A 380 -6.87 15.13 -19.38
CA CYS A 380 -7.35 14.00 -18.59
C CYS A 380 -6.81 14.04 -17.16
N ARG A 381 -7.68 14.08 -16.14
CA ARG A 381 -7.31 14.07 -14.71
C ARG A 381 -7.66 12.76 -14.00
N ASN A 382 -7.73 11.65 -14.74
CA ASN A 382 -8.07 10.36 -14.15
C ASN A 382 -6.90 9.81 -13.32
N PHE A 383 -6.86 10.14 -12.02
CA PHE A 383 -5.83 9.66 -11.11
C PHE A 383 -5.83 8.13 -10.95
N SER A 384 -6.92 7.44 -11.28
CA SER A 384 -6.97 5.96 -11.24
C SER A 384 -6.30 5.32 -12.48
N CYS A 385 -5.95 6.11 -13.49
CA CYS A 385 -5.28 5.63 -14.70
C CYS A 385 -3.79 5.37 -14.44
N ALA A 386 -3.30 4.17 -14.76
CA ALA A 386 -1.89 3.83 -14.62
C ALA A 386 -0.97 4.72 -15.48
N VAL A 387 -1.42 5.07 -16.69
CA VAL A 387 -0.68 5.92 -17.64
C VAL A 387 -0.50 7.33 -17.08
N TRP A 388 -1.54 7.90 -16.46
CA TRP A 388 -1.48 9.21 -15.81
C TRP A 388 -0.44 9.28 -14.70
N ASN A 389 -0.35 8.22 -13.89
CA ASN A 389 0.60 8.14 -12.79
C ASN A 389 2.06 7.96 -13.23
N GLN A 390 2.30 7.47 -14.44
CA GLN A 390 3.62 7.44 -15.06
C GLN A 390 3.94 8.76 -15.76
N TRP A 391 2.93 9.36 -16.40
CA TRP A 391 3.09 10.59 -17.15
C TRP A 391 3.50 11.76 -16.24
N LEU A 392 2.85 11.91 -15.08
CA LEU A 392 3.07 13.07 -14.23
C LEU A 392 4.53 13.20 -13.71
N PRO A 393 5.16 12.15 -13.15
CA PRO A 393 6.57 12.21 -12.77
C PRO A 393 7.51 12.44 -13.97
N THR A 394 7.24 11.78 -15.11
CA THR A 394 8.06 11.93 -16.32
C THR A 394 7.95 13.35 -16.89
N ALA A 395 6.77 13.96 -16.90
CA ALA A 395 6.58 15.35 -17.34
C ALA A 395 7.34 16.34 -16.46
N VAL A 396 7.24 16.20 -15.13
CA VAL A 396 8.01 17.04 -14.19
C VAL A 396 9.51 16.84 -14.38
N ALA A 397 9.97 15.60 -14.54
CA ALA A 397 11.37 15.32 -14.81
C ALA A 397 11.83 16.01 -16.11
N THR A 398 11.11 15.82 -17.22
CA THR A 398 11.41 16.44 -18.51
C THR A 398 11.48 17.96 -18.42
N GLU A 399 10.55 18.62 -17.72
CA GLU A 399 10.58 20.07 -17.52
C GLU A 399 11.80 20.52 -16.70
N THR A 400 12.12 19.81 -15.62
CA THR A 400 13.30 20.14 -14.79
C THR A 400 14.61 19.94 -15.52
N TRP A 401 14.70 18.98 -16.45
CA TRP A 401 15.86 18.80 -17.32
C TRP A 401 15.92 19.89 -18.39
N LYS A 402 14.82 20.13 -19.13
CA LYS A 402 14.77 21.13 -20.22
C LYS A 402 15.04 22.57 -19.75
N THR A 403 14.48 22.98 -18.61
CA THR A 403 14.72 24.32 -18.04
C THR A 403 16.18 24.55 -17.68
N LYS A 404 16.92 23.50 -17.32
CA LYS A 404 18.28 23.63 -16.80
C LYS A 404 19.35 23.42 -17.88
N VAL A 405 19.07 22.63 -18.91
CA VAL A 405 19.89 22.60 -20.14
C VAL A 405 19.94 23.99 -20.80
N LYS A 406 18.83 24.74 -20.79
CA LYS A 406 18.80 26.13 -21.29
C LYS A 406 19.68 27.09 -20.49
N VAL A 407 19.83 26.86 -19.18
CA VAL A 407 20.68 27.68 -18.28
C VAL A 407 22.16 27.28 -18.38
N GLU A 408 22.47 26.02 -18.70
CA GLU A 408 23.86 25.52 -18.78
C GLU A 408 24.46 25.72 -20.18
N SER A 409 23.64 25.64 -21.23
CA SER A 409 24.05 25.95 -22.61
C SER A 409 24.36 27.43 -22.87
N SER A 410 23.84 28.35 -22.05
CA SER A 410 24.26 29.76 -22.06
C SER A 410 25.57 29.98 -21.30
N VAL A 411 25.90 29.14 -20.32
CA VAL A 411 27.16 29.21 -19.56
C VAL A 411 28.34 28.64 -20.36
N CYS A 412 28.13 27.58 -21.13
CA CYS A 412 29.18 27.00 -21.99
C CYS A 412 29.42 27.75 -23.32
N LYS A 413 28.64 28.80 -23.62
CA LYS A 413 28.81 29.64 -24.83
C LYS A 413 29.57 30.95 -24.57
N ASN A 414 29.88 31.25 -23.31
CA ASN A 414 30.53 32.51 -22.90
C ASN A 414 31.98 32.31 -22.40
N ASP A 415 32.61 31.17 -22.68
CA ASP A 415 34.06 30.96 -22.51
C ASP A 415 34.72 30.81 -23.89
#